data_AF-A0A2E8Y603-F1
#
_entry.id   AF-A0A2E8Y603-F1
#
_cell.length_a   1.000
_cell.length_b   1.000
_cell.length_c   1.000
_cell.angle_alpha   90.00
_cell.angle_beta   90.00
_cell.angle_gamma   90.00
#
_symmetry.space_group_name_H-M   'P 1'
#
loop_
_entity.id
_entity.type
_entity.pdbx_description
1 polymer ?
#
loop_
_entity_poly.entity_id
_entity_poly.type
_entity_poly.pdbx_seq_one_letter_code
_entity_poly.pdbx_strand_id
1 'polypeptide(L)' 'MPEHSSARQALTTKEKRDLDIEIAFLEGLTQRDPKYVEALQLLGDNYTQRDRFRDGLAVDEHLA' A
#
# COMPACT_ATOMS: atom_id res chain seq x y z
N MET A 1 -10.74 -26.51 -2.96
CA MET A 1 -10.19 -25.25 -2.43
C MET A 1 -8.87 -25.01 -3.16
N PRO A 2 -8.67 -23.91 -3.89
CA PRO A 2 -7.38 -23.65 -4.50
C PRO A 2 -6.41 -23.18 -3.42
N GLU A 3 -5.23 -23.77 -3.41
CA GLU A 3 -4.17 -23.48 -2.46
C GLU A 3 -3.58 -22.11 -2.78
N HIS A 4 -3.76 -21.15 -1.86
CA HIS A 4 -3.01 -19.90 -1.92
C HIS A 4 -1.53 -20.25 -1.66
N SER A 5 -0.73 -20.31 -2.71
CA SER A 5 0.73 -20.38 -2.59
C SER A 5 1.22 -19.18 -1.76
N SER A 6 1.55 -19.43 -0.50
CA SER A 6 1.99 -18.47 0.53
C SER A 6 3.38 -17.85 0.31
N ALA A 7 3.88 -17.81 -0.93
CA ALA A 7 5.12 -17.09 -1.24
C ALA A 7 4.76 -15.81 -1.99
N ARG A 8 4.70 -14.67 -1.30
CA ARG A 8 4.70 -13.36 -1.98
C ARG A 8 5.89 -13.35 -2.93
N GLN A 9 5.64 -13.26 -4.23
CA GLN A 9 6.71 -13.14 -5.21
C GLN A 9 7.47 -11.86 -4.92
N ALA A 10 8.80 -11.96 -4.88
CA ALA A 10 9.64 -10.80 -4.70
C ALA A 10 9.48 -9.88 -5.91
N LEU A 11 9.08 -8.63 -5.66
CA LEU A 11 8.99 -7.59 -6.69
C LEU A 11 10.35 -7.39 -7.36
N THR A 12 10.34 -7.24 -8.68
CA THR A 12 11.50 -6.79 -9.45
C THR A 12 11.87 -5.35 -9.06
N THR A 13 13.09 -4.91 -9.41
CA THR A 13 13.52 -3.53 -9.17
C THR A 13 12.60 -2.50 -9.82
N LYS A 14 12.08 -2.82 -11.02
CA LYS A 14 11.15 -1.93 -11.71
C LYS A 14 9.83 -1.82 -10.94
N GLU A 15 9.24 -2.94 -10.56
CA GLU A 15 7.97 -2.95 -9.81
C GLU A 15 8.11 -2.24 -8.46
N LYS A 16 9.24 -2.43 -7.74
CA LYS A 16 9.52 -1.69 -6.50
C LYS A 16 9.52 -0.18 -6.72
N ARG A 17 10.18 0.29 -7.78
CA ARG A 17 10.26 1.71 -8.11
C ARG A 17 8.90 2.26 -8.53
N ASP A 18 8.18 1.53 -9.36
CA ASP A 18 6.87 1.96 -9.84
C ASP A 18 5.87 2.00 -8.65
N LEU A 19 5.96 1.05 -7.71
CA LEU A 19 5.22 1.06 -6.44
C LEU A 19 5.62 2.23 -5.52
N ASP A 20 6.92 2.57 -5.44
CA ASP A 20 7.37 3.74 -4.67
C ASP A 20 6.79 5.06 -5.23
N ILE A 21 6.63 5.16 -6.55
CA ILE A 21 6.00 6.32 -7.20
C ILE A 21 4.51 6.39 -6.85
N GLU A 22 3.81 5.26 -6.91
CA GLU A 22 2.39 5.18 -6.57
C GLU A 22 2.13 5.54 -5.10
N ILE A 23 2.96 5.02 -4.19
CA ILE A 23 2.93 5.39 -2.77
C ILE A 23 3.09 6.90 -2.59
N ALA A 24 4.11 7.50 -3.19
CA ALA A 24 4.35 8.94 -3.05
C ALA A 24 3.18 9.79 -3.58
N PHE A 25 2.53 9.33 -4.66
CA PHE A 25 1.34 9.99 -5.20
C PHE A 25 0.16 9.92 -4.21
N LEU A 26 -0.12 8.73 -3.67
CA LEU A 26 -1.20 8.51 -2.71
C LEU A 26 -0.95 9.22 -1.37
N GLU A 27 0.30 9.28 -0.88
CA GLU A 27 0.69 10.10 0.28
C GLU A 27 0.33 11.57 0.04
N GLY A 28 0.66 12.14 -1.13
CA GLY A 28 0.30 13.51 -1.48
C GLY A 28 -1.22 13.73 -1.56
N LEU A 29 -1.96 12.74 -2.08
CA LEU A 29 -3.41 12.80 -2.20
C LEU A 29 -4.10 12.77 -0.84
N THR A 30 -3.70 11.84 0.03
CA THR A 30 -4.24 11.65 1.38
C THR A 30 -3.83 12.78 2.34
N GLN A 31 -2.69 13.43 2.13
CA GLN A 31 -2.33 14.67 2.83
C GLN A 31 -3.28 15.82 2.47
N ARG A 32 -3.72 15.89 1.21
CA ARG A 32 -4.62 16.93 0.73
C ARG A 32 -6.08 16.66 1.09
N ASP A 33 -6.49 15.39 1.10
CA ASP A 33 -7.80 14.94 1.56
C ASP A 33 -7.66 13.72 2.49
N PRO A 34 -7.57 13.94 3.81
CA PRO A 34 -7.41 12.86 4.80
C PRO A 34 -8.63 11.95 4.97
N LYS A 35 -9.74 12.24 4.28
CA LYS A 35 -10.98 11.45 4.32
C LYS A 35 -11.24 10.70 3.03
N TYR A 36 -10.31 10.75 2.07
CA TYR A 36 -10.44 10.02 0.82
C TYR A 36 -10.17 8.52 1.04
N VAL A 37 -11.24 7.80 1.37
CA VAL A 37 -11.21 6.38 1.79
C VAL A 37 -10.52 5.49 0.76
N GLU A 38 -10.83 5.64 -0.53
CA GLU A 38 -10.26 4.81 -1.58
C GLU A 38 -8.75 5.02 -1.72
N ALA A 39 -8.28 6.27 -1.57
CA ALA A 39 -6.85 6.57 -1.61
C ALA A 39 -6.11 5.99 -0.39
N LEU A 40 -6.74 6.03 0.79
CA LEU A 40 -6.21 5.42 2.01
C LEU A 40 -6.12 3.90 1.89
N GLN A 41 -7.16 3.24 1.38
CA GLN A 41 -7.14 1.78 1.16
C GLN A 41 -6.01 1.37 0.21
N LEU A 42 -5.88 2.04 -0.94
CA LEU A 42 -4.78 1.80 -1.88
C LEU A 42 -3.40 2.04 -1.25
N LEU A 43 -3.29 3.07 -0.41
CA LEU A 43 -2.03 3.39 0.28
C LEU A 43 -1.63 2.28 1.28
N GLY A 44 -2.58 1.77 2.06
CA GLY A 44 -2.36 0.66 2.99
C GLY A 44 -1.92 -0.63 2.27
N ASP A 45 -2.60 -0.98 1.17
CA ASP A 45 -2.25 -2.13 0.34
C ASP A 45 -0.85 -1.98 -0.27
N ASN A 46 -0.54 -0.79 -0.81
CA ASN A 46 0.76 -0.52 -1.43
C ASN A 46 1.90 -0.53 -0.41
N TYR A 47 1.69 -0.03 0.82
CA TYR A 47 2.64 -0.21 1.90
C TYR A 47 2.89 -1.67 2.23
N THR A 48 1.83 -2.49 2.31
CA THR A 48 1.95 -3.92 2.56
C THR A 48 2.71 -4.64 1.44
N GLN A 49 2.47 -4.29 0.18
CA GLN A 49 3.20 -4.80 -0.98
C GLN A 49 4.68 -4.39 -0.99
N ARG A 50 5.01 -3.22 -0.41
CA ARG A 50 6.38 -2.70 -0.30
C ARG A 50 7.11 -3.15 0.98
N ASP A 51 6.56 -4.14 1.70
CA ASP A 51 7.04 -4.64 2.99
C ASP A 51 7.07 -3.57 4.12
N ARG A 52 6.31 -2.46 3.95
CA ARG A 52 6.14 -1.37 4.92
C ARG A 52 4.94 -1.62 5.84
N PHE A 53 4.88 -2.79 6.47
CA PHE A 53 3.70 -3.24 7.23
C PHE A 53 3.23 -2.29 8.34
N ARG A 54 4.16 -1.57 8.99
CA ARG A 54 3.82 -0.61 10.05
C ARG A 54 3.04 0.59 9.51
N ASP A 55 3.40 1.04 8.31
CA ASP A 55 2.74 2.16 7.66
C ASP A 55 1.37 1.74 7.15
N GLY A 56 1.25 0.52 6.61
CA GLY A 56 -0.03 -0.08 6.24
C GLY A 56 -0.99 -0.16 7.43
N LEU A 57 -0.54 -0.70 8.57
CA LEU A 57 -1.34 -0.78 9.78
C LEU A 57 -1.83 0.60 10.26
N ALA A 58 -0.97 1.62 10.23
CA ALA A 58 -1.36 2.96 10.65
C ALA A 58 -2.49 3.55 9.77
N VAL A 59 -2.50 3.22 8.47
CA VAL A 59 -3.58 3.62 7.57
C VAL A 59 -4.86 2.84 7.85
N ASP A 60 -4.75 1.53 8.09
CA ASP A 60 -5.90 0.68 8.44
C ASP A 60 -6.55 1.14 9.76
N GLU A 61 -5.76 1.51 10.76
CA GLU A 61 -6.25 2.07 12.04
C GLU A 61 -6.96 3.41 11.86
N HIS A 62 -6.59 4.21 10.86
CA HIS A 62 -7.29 5.46 10.54
C HIS A 62 -8.63 5.23 9.82
N LEU A 63 -8.81 4.07 9.18
CA LEU A 63 -10.03 3.69 8.47
C LEU A 63 -11.08 3.00 9.36
N ALA A 64 -10.71 2.55 10.56
CA ALA A 64 -11.57 1.82 11.50
C ALA A 64 -12.40 2.75 12.42
#